data_AF-A0AAD5TIC5-F1
#
_entry.id   AF-A0AAD5TIC5-F1
#
_cell.length_a   1.000
_cell.length_b   1.000
_cell.length_c   1.000
_cell.angle_alpha   90.00
_cell.angle_beta   90.00
_cell.angle_gamma   90.00
#
_symmetry.space_group_name_H-M   'P 1'
#
loop_
_entity.id
_entity.type
_entity.pdbx_description
1 polymer ?
#
loop_
_entity_poly.entity_id
_entity_poly.type
_entity_poly.pdbx_seq_one_letter_code
_entity_poly.pdbx_strand_id
1 'polypeptide(L)'
;MDEVQPFTPEDLSPSTAAILDALTVIYVWFGTTSRPAEKITAMQSAVAFAKDSKVHPKDVELFVTSSGQEPPAFREHFSGRWTPNTGGSFVSAMHPLETVLAEYLRETYSVDVLLSDAVPPHLDMTRLETYLSTEDFEGLFGMRRDDYVALPLWKRDEVKKRVGVF
;
A
#
# COMPACT_ATOMS: atom_id res chain seq x y z
N MET A 1 21.49 32.47 0.46
CA MET A 1 20.11 32.00 0.23
C MET A 1 20.31 30.77 -0.61
N ASP A 2 20.30 29.59 -0.01
CA ASP A 2 20.56 28.35 -0.75
C ASP A 2 19.42 28.14 -1.73
N GLU A 3 19.77 28.04 -3.00
CA GLU A 3 18.84 27.72 -4.07
C GLU A 3 18.34 26.29 -3.83
N VAL A 4 17.06 26.17 -3.43
CA VAL A 4 16.41 24.87 -3.29
C VAL A 4 16.38 24.26 -4.69
N GLN A 5 17.22 23.25 -4.92
CA GLN A 5 17.22 22.50 -6.17
C GLN A 5 15.81 21.91 -6.37
N PRO A 6 15.16 22.13 -7.52
CA PRO A 6 13.86 21.55 -7.79
C PRO A 6 14.00 20.02 -7.82
N PHE A 7 13.02 19.30 -7.25
CA PHE A 7 13.00 17.85 -7.30
C PHE A 7 13.04 17.35 -8.75
N THR A 8 13.58 16.16 -8.94
CA THR A 8 13.60 15.43 -10.22
C THR A 8 12.96 14.05 -10.05
N PRO A 9 12.45 13.41 -11.12
CA PRO A 9 11.90 12.07 -11.01
C PRO A 9 12.91 11.03 -10.47
N GLU A 10 14.21 11.28 -10.59
CA GLU A 10 15.27 10.41 -10.07
C GLU A 10 15.35 10.40 -8.54
N ASP A 11 14.81 11.42 -7.87
CA ASP A 11 14.73 11.50 -6.40
C ASP A 11 13.68 10.52 -5.83
N LEU A 12 12.79 9.98 -6.67
CA LEU A 12 11.79 8.99 -6.29
C LEU A 12 12.38 7.57 -6.35
N SER A 13 12.84 7.07 -5.21
CA SER A 13 13.41 5.71 -5.13
C SER A 13 12.34 4.62 -5.16
N PRO A 14 12.44 3.62 -6.06
CA PRO A 14 11.51 2.48 -6.14
C PRO A 14 11.32 1.72 -4.82
N SER A 15 12.31 1.76 -3.92
CA SER A 15 12.27 1.04 -2.65
C SER A 15 11.69 1.85 -1.50
N THR A 16 11.11 3.02 -1.76
CA THR A 16 10.64 3.94 -0.71
C THR A 16 9.20 4.37 -0.93
N ALA A 17 8.54 4.81 0.14
CA ALA A 17 7.33 5.59 0.08
C ALA A 17 7.67 7.05 0.42
N ALA A 18 7.36 7.98 -0.47
CA ALA A 18 7.72 9.40 -0.34
C ALA A 18 6.48 10.27 -0.11
N ILE A 19 6.65 11.41 0.57
CA ILE A 19 5.59 12.41 0.77
C ILE A 19 5.97 13.65 -0.02
N LEU A 20 5.05 14.15 -0.84
CA LEU A 20 5.17 15.42 -1.54
C LEU A 20 4.08 16.36 -1.06
N ASP A 21 4.50 17.46 -0.43
CA ASP A 21 3.62 18.56 -0.06
C ASP A 21 3.51 19.56 -1.22
N ALA A 22 2.35 19.61 -1.87
CA ALA A 22 2.01 20.53 -2.95
C ALA A 22 1.09 21.68 -2.49
N LEU A 23 1.17 22.05 -1.20
CA LEU A 23 0.42 23.11 -0.51
C LEU A 23 -1.08 22.86 -0.35
N THR A 24 -1.78 22.65 -1.48
CA THR A 24 -3.23 22.42 -1.55
C THR A 24 -3.59 20.95 -1.52
N VAL A 25 -2.63 20.10 -1.89
CA VAL A 25 -2.73 18.65 -1.92
C VAL A 25 -1.44 18.08 -1.35
N ILE A 26 -1.54 17.00 -0.59
CA ILE A 26 -0.39 16.22 -0.14
C ILE A 26 -0.47 14.85 -0.80
N TYR A 27 0.60 14.47 -1.50
CA TYR A 27 0.71 13.18 -2.15
C TYR A 27 1.60 12.25 -1.35
N VAL A 28 1.22 10.98 -1.28
CA VAL A 28 2.10 9.88 -0.90
C VAL A 28 2.38 9.05 -2.14
N TRP A 29 3.66 8.99 -2.55
CA TRP A 29 4.10 8.22 -3.69
C TRP A 29 4.66 6.86 -3.24
N PHE A 30 4.17 5.78 -3.85
CA PHE A 30 4.64 4.42 -3.60
C PHE A 30 5.62 3.97 -4.66
N GLY A 31 6.86 3.70 -4.24
CA GLY A 31 7.82 3.01 -5.07
C GLY A 31 7.41 1.55 -5.33
N THR A 32 7.83 1.01 -6.48
CA THR A 32 7.45 -0.34 -6.94
C THR A 32 7.84 -1.46 -5.97
N THR A 33 8.92 -1.29 -5.20
CA THR A 33 9.46 -2.28 -4.26
C THR A 33 9.40 -1.82 -2.79
N SER A 34 8.73 -0.69 -2.52
CA SER A 34 8.54 -0.18 -1.17
C SER A 34 7.69 -1.12 -0.31
N ARG A 35 8.08 -1.30 0.96
CA ARG A 35 7.48 -2.31 1.84
C ARG A 35 6.13 -1.82 2.40
N PRO A 36 5.17 -2.72 2.70
CA PRO A 36 3.90 -2.32 3.29
C PRO A 36 4.03 -1.47 4.57
N ALA A 37 4.98 -1.80 5.45
CA ALA A 37 5.22 -1.04 6.68
C ALA A 37 5.70 0.41 6.43
N GLU A 38 6.52 0.61 5.40
CA GLU A 38 6.99 1.95 4.99
C GLU A 38 5.85 2.76 4.38
N LYS A 39 5.01 2.12 3.56
CA LYS A 39 3.80 2.73 2.98
C LYS A 39 2.82 3.18 4.06
N ILE A 40 2.56 2.34 5.06
CA ILE A 40 1.72 2.69 6.23
C ILE A 40 2.32 3.88 6.97
N THR A 41 3.63 3.83 7.27
CA THR A 41 4.32 4.91 7.98
C THR A 41 4.24 6.23 7.22
N ALA A 42 4.45 6.23 5.91
CA ALA A 42 4.35 7.42 5.07
C ALA A 42 2.92 7.99 5.03
N MET A 43 1.91 7.12 4.87
CA MET A 43 0.51 7.54 4.90
C MET A 43 0.11 8.16 6.24
N GLN A 44 0.44 7.49 7.36
CA GLN A 44 0.16 8.01 8.70
C GLN A 44 0.88 9.33 8.97
N SER A 45 2.13 9.45 8.50
CA SER A 45 2.91 10.68 8.63
C SER A 45 2.29 11.83 7.83
N ALA A 46 1.79 11.57 6.61
CA ALA A 46 1.09 12.57 5.80
C ALA A 46 -0.21 13.03 6.47
N VAL A 47 -1.01 12.11 7.03
CA VAL A 47 -2.23 12.43 7.80
C VAL A 47 -1.90 13.29 9.02
N ALA A 48 -0.90 12.90 9.80
CA ALA A 48 -0.47 13.64 10.98
C ALA A 48 0.04 15.05 10.61
N PHE A 49 0.86 15.13 9.55
CA PHE A 49 1.40 16.39 9.04
C PHE A 49 0.28 17.35 8.59
N ALA A 50 -0.70 16.86 7.82
CA ALA A 50 -1.86 17.65 7.40
C ALA A 50 -2.67 18.17 8.60
N LYS A 51 -2.92 17.32 9.60
CA LYS A 51 -3.70 17.65 10.78
C LYS A 51 -3.04 18.71 11.67
N ASP A 52 -1.72 18.62 11.85
CA ASP A 52 -0.96 19.50 12.73
C ASP A 52 -0.50 20.80 12.02
N SER A 53 -0.72 20.90 10.72
CA SER A 53 -0.30 22.06 9.93
C SER A 53 -1.09 23.33 10.26
N LYS A 54 -0.36 24.44 10.34
CA LYS A 54 -0.90 25.80 10.45
C LYS A 54 -0.95 26.52 9.10
N VAL A 55 -0.34 25.93 8.06
CA VAL A 55 -0.17 26.55 6.75
C VAL A 55 -1.09 25.94 5.69
N HIS A 56 -1.49 24.67 5.85
CA HIS A 56 -2.43 24.02 4.93
C HIS A 56 -3.88 24.41 5.23
N PRO A 57 -4.75 24.42 4.21
CA PRO A 57 -6.19 24.45 4.39
C PRO A 57 -6.68 23.33 5.31
N LYS A 58 -7.83 23.54 5.97
CA LYS A 58 -8.41 22.51 6.87
C LYS A 58 -8.91 21.28 6.12
N ASP A 59 -9.17 21.42 4.84
CA ASP A 59 -9.67 20.45 3.88
C ASP A 59 -8.60 20.05 2.85
N VAL A 60 -7.31 20.16 3.21
CA VAL A 60 -6.22 19.69 2.34
C VAL A 60 -6.44 18.25 1.93
N GLU A 61 -6.41 18.00 0.63
CA GLU A 61 -6.65 16.66 0.09
C GLU A 61 -5.38 15.82 0.18
N LEU A 62 -5.55 14.55 0.54
CA LEU A 62 -4.46 13.60 0.70
C LEU A 62 -4.68 12.46 -0.30
N PHE A 63 -3.70 12.25 -1.19
CA PHE A 63 -3.79 11.21 -2.22
C PHE A 63 -2.59 10.29 -2.23
N VAL A 64 -2.83 9.03 -2.59
CA VAL A 64 -1.78 8.06 -2.91
C VAL A 64 -1.65 7.96 -4.42
N THR A 65 -0.41 7.92 -4.90
CA THR A 65 -0.05 7.55 -6.28
C THR A 65 1.08 6.53 -6.25
N SER A 66 1.28 5.79 -7.34
CA SER A 66 2.32 4.76 -7.43
C SER A 66 3.26 5.04 -8.61
N SER A 67 4.48 4.52 -8.51
CA SER A 67 5.47 4.55 -9.59
C SER A 67 4.86 4.15 -10.94
N GLY A 68 5.06 5.00 -11.96
CA GLY A 68 4.54 4.84 -13.32
C GLY A 68 3.09 5.33 -13.50
N GLN A 69 2.28 5.35 -12.44
CA GLN A 69 0.87 5.76 -12.47
C GLN A 69 0.65 7.22 -12.05
N GLU A 70 1.71 8.03 -12.03
CA GLU A 70 1.65 9.39 -11.49
C GLU A 70 0.73 10.30 -12.32
N PRO A 71 -0.19 11.03 -11.69
CA PRO A 71 -1.03 12.02 -12.36
C PRO A 71 -0.18 13.17 -12.93
N PRO A 72 -0.62 13.84 -14.01
CA PRO A 72 0.02 15.06 -14.49
C PRO A 72 0.22 16.12 -13.39
N ALA A 73 -0.77 16.29 -12.51
CA ALA A 73 -0.71 17.21 -11.37
C ALA A 73 0.36 16.86 -10.31
N PHE A 74 0.79 15.59 -10.22
CA PHE A 74 1.95 15.23 -9.38
C PHE A 74 3.25 15.53 -10.12
N ARG A 75 3.30 15.18 -11.42
CA ARG A 75 4.49 15.29 -12.25
C ARG A 75 4.96 16.73 -12.47
N GLU A 76 4.05 17.71 -12.43
CA GLU A 76 4.38 19.13 -12.60
C GLU A 76 5.26 19.71 -11.47
N HIS A 77 5.32 19.03 -10.31
CA HIS A 77 6.20 19.43 -9.20
C HIS A 77 7.66 18.99 -9.36
N PHE A 78 7.96 18.20 -10.40
CA PHE A 78 9.31 17.70 -10.66
C PHE A 78 9.86 18.30 -11.95
N SER A 79 11.09 18.80 -11.87
CA SER A 79 11.86 19.22 -13.03
C SER A 79 12.50 18.01 -13.72
N GLY A 80 12.55 18.02 -15.06
CA GLY A 80 13.19 16.96 -15.83
C GLY A 80 12.23 16.01 -16.55
N ARG A 81 12.79 14.96 -17.15
CA ARG A 81 12.07 14.07 -18.07
C ARG A 81 11.49 12.88 -17.31
N TRP A 82 10.17 12.80 -17.30
CA TRP A 82 9.45 11.58 -16.91
C TRP A 82 9.62 10.50 -17.98
N THR A 83 9.92 9.27 -17.56
CA THR A 83 9.94 8.13 -18.45
C THR A 83 8.51 7.71 -18.78
N PRO A 84 8.18 7.44 -20.07
CA PRO A 84 6.86 6.97 -20.44
C PRO A 84 6.54 5.65 -19.73
N ASN A 85 5.34 5.54 -19.17
CA ASN A 85 4.85 4.31 -18.61
C ASN A 85 4.63 3.30 -19.76
N THR A 86 5.48 2.28 -19.87
CA THR A 86 5.43 1.29 -20.96
C THR A 86 4.29 0.27 -20.81
N GLY A 87 3.57 0.29 -19.69
CA GLY A 87 2.33 -0.46 -19.48
C GLY A 87 1.11 0.41 -19.79
N GLY A 88 0.38 0.07 -20.86
CA GLY A 88 -0.84 0.78 -21.25
C GLY A 88 -1.91 0.74 -20.16
N SER A 89 -2.09 1.86 -19.46
CA SER A 89 -3.31 2.15 -18.73
C SER A 89 -3.51 3.66 -18.69
N PHE A 90 -4.68 4.11 -19.13
CA PHE A 90 -5.08 5.52 -19.18
C PHE A 90 -5.59 6.05 -17.83
N VAL A 91 -5.64 5.20 -16.80
CA VAL A 91 -6.16 5.58 -15.48
C VAL A 91 -5.04 6.21 -14.67
N SER A 92 -5.13 7.51 -14.47
CA SER A 92 -4.37 8.20 -13.43
C SER A 92 -4.83 7.67 -12.07
N ALA A 93 -3.95 6.94 -11.39
CA ALA A 93 -4.28 6.22 -10.16
C ALA A 93 -4.13 7.13 -8.92
N MET A 94 -4.80 8.28 -8.89
CA MET A 94 -4.97 9.05 -7.65
C MET A 94 -6.05 8.39 -6.79
N HIS A 95 -5.68 7.89 -5.63
CA HIS A 95 -6.60 7.27 -4.67
C HIS A 95 -6.63 8.08 -3.38
N PRO A 96 -7.80 8.34 -2.77
CA PRO A 96 -7.87 9.01 -1.46
C PRO A 96 -7.03 8.24 -0.43
N LEU A 97 -6.14 8.95 0.26
CA LEU A 97 -5.17 8.33 1.15
C LEU A 97 -5.83 7.53 2.26
N GLU A 98 -6.89 8.08 2.88
CA GLU A 98 -7.61 7.42 3.98
C GLU A 98 -8.20 6.07 3.55
N THR A 99 -8.71 5.98 2.32
CA THR A 99 -9.23 4.73 1.76
C THR A 99 -8.12 3.70 1.58
N VAL A 100 -6.95 4.12 1.08
CA VAL A 100 -5.79 3.22 0.93
C VAL A 100 -5.24 2.80 2.29
N LEU A 101 -5.14 3.73 3.24
CA LEU A 101 -4.64 3.46 4.58
C LEU A 101 -5.55 2.47 5.32
N ALA A 102 -6.87 2.63 5.23
CA ALA A 102 -7.83 1.69 5.80
C ALA A 102 -7.65 0.26 5.25
N GLU A 103 -7.36 0.13 3.95
CA GLU A 103 -7.10 -1.16 3.32
C GLU A 103 -5.77 -1.79 3.77
N TYR A 104 -4.72 -0.99 3.93
CA TYR A 104 -3.43 -1.45 4.45
C TYR A 104 -3.47 -1.85 5.93
N LEU A 105 -4.34 -1.21 6.72
CA LEU A 105 -4.55 -1.51 8.14
C LEU A 105 -5.58 -2.61 8.38
N ARG A 106 -6.19 -3.15 7.32
CA ARG A 106 -7.21 -4.18 7.44
C ARG A 106 -6.60 -5.46 7.98
N GLU A 107 -7.18 -5.95 9.08
CA GLU A 107 -6.72 -7.15 9.77
C GLU A 107 -7.25 -8.43 9.12
N THR A 108 -8.45 -8.39 8.51
CA THR A 108 -9.12 -9.58 7.99
C THR A 108 -9.78 -9.41 6.62
N TYR A 109 -9.84 -10.50 5.87
CA TYR A 109 -10.33 -10.62 4.50
C TYR A 109 -11.21 -11.87 4.41
N SER A 110 -12.26 -11.80 3.60
CA SER A 110 -13.11 -12.95 3.31
C SER A 110 -12.32 -14.05 2.59
N VAL A 111 -12.70 -15.31 2.83
CA VAL A 111 -12.09 -16.48 2.18
C VAL A 111 -12.04 -16.33 0.65
N ASP A 112 -13.13 -15.87 0.03
CA ASP A 112 -13.21 -15.74 -1.44
C ASP A 112 -12.15 -14.78 -2.01
N VAL A 113 -11.84 -13.69 -1.29
CA VAL A 113 -10.83 -12.72 -1.72
C VAL A 113 -9.44 -13.34 -1.65
N LEU A 114 -9.13 -14.04 -0.55
CA LEU A 114 -7.82 -14.67 -0.34
C LEU A 114 -7.59 -15.90 -1.23
N LEU A 115 -8.64 -16.51 -1.76
CA LEU A 115 -8.58 -17.64 -2.71
C LEU A 115 -8.75 -17.21 -4.18
N SER A 116 -8.94 -15.92 -4.46
CA SER A 116 -9.10 -15.40 -5.82
C SER A 116 -7.77 -15.02 -6.46
N ASP A 117 -7.77 -14.80 -7.77
CA ASP A 117 -6.62 -14.26 -8.51
C ASP A 117 -6.37 -12.76 -8.23
N ALA A 118 -7.29 -12.09 -7.53
CA ALA A 118 -7.24 -10.66 -7.25
C ALA A 118 -6.92 -10.35 -5.78
N VAL A 119 -5.99 -11.10 -5.19
CA VAL A 119 -5.49 -10.82 -3.84
C VAL A 119 -4.87 -9.43 -3.79
N PRO A 120 -5.21 -8.60 -2.79
CA PRO A 120 -4.64 -7.27 -2.70
C PRO A 120 -3.10 -7.30 -2.63
N PRO A 121 -2.42 -6.47 -3.43
CA PRO A 121 -0.99 -6.62 -3.73
C PRO A 121 -0.08 -6.35 -2.52
N HIS A 122 -0.61 -5.75 -1.46
CA HIS A 122 0.12 -5.49 -0.21
C HIS A 122 0.14 -6.69 0.74
N LEU A 123 -0.68 -7.72 0.50
CA LEU A 123 -0.72 -8.91 1.35
C LEU A 123 0.46 -9.84 1.11
N ASP A 124 0.94 -10.44 2.21
CA ASP A 124 1.91 -11.52 2.15
C ASP A 124 1.23 -12.82 1.71
N MET A 125 1.37 -13.16 0.43
CA MET A 125 0.81 -14.38 -0.17
C MET A 125 1.32 -15.66 0.51
N THR A 126 2.48 -15.62 1.17
CA THR A 126 3.02 -16.79 1.88
C THR A 126 2.35 -17.01 3.23
N ARG A 127 1.51 -16.08 3.69
CA ARG A 127 0.87 -16.09 5.01
C ARG A 127 -0.60 -15.68 4.96
N LEU A 128 -1.30 -16.02 3.87
CA LEU A 128 -2.70 -15.63 3.66
C LEU A 128 -3.62 -16.06 4.81
N GLU A 129 -3.31 -17.17 5.48
CA GLU A 129 -4.07 -17.66 6.64
C GLU A 129 -4.09 -16.70 7.83
N THR A 130 -3.13 -15.76 7.90
CA THR A 130 -3.07 -14.76 8.96
C THR A 130 -4.12 -13.66 8.81
N TYR A 131 -4.65 -13.47 7.60
CA TYR A 131 -5.66 -12.46 7.28
C TYR A 131 -7.10 -13.02 7.30
N LEU A 132 -7.30 -14.25 7.75
CA LEU A 132 -8.65 -14.80 7.97
C LEU A 132 -9.16 -14.37 9.34
N SER A 133 -10.46 -14.10 9.46
CA SER A 133 -11.10 -14.01 10.77
C SER A 133 -10.97 -15.34 11.53
N THR A 134 -11.19 -15.34 12.85
CA THR A 134 -11.18 -16.59 13.63
C THR A 134 -12.20 -17.59 13.10
N GLU A 135 -13.40 -17.12 12.76
CA GLU A 135 -14.48 -17.95 12.24
C GLU A 135 -14.14 -18.52 10.85
N ASP A 136 -13.66 -17.69 9.93
CA ASP A 136 -13.27 -18.13 8.59
C ASP A 136 -12.08 -19.09 8.64
N PHE A 137 -11.11 -18.84 9.54
CA PHE A 137 -9.98 -19.73 9.74
C PHE A 137 -10.45 -21.10 10.22
N GLU A 138 -11.28 -21.15 11.26
CA GLU A 138 -11.79 -22.41 11.80
C GLU A 138 -12.67 -23.15 10.78
N GLY A 139 -13.50 -22.43 10.03
CA GLY A 139 -14.34 -23.00 8.97
C GLY A 139 -13.51 -23.58 7.81
N LEU A 140 -12.47 -22.87 7.36
CA LEU A 140 -11.65 -23.29 6.23
C LEU A 140 -10.63 -24.38 6.60
N PHE A 141 -9.97 -24.25 7.76
CA PHE A 141 -8.92 -25.17 8.21
C PHE A 141 -9.47 -26.38 8.97
N GLY A 142 -10.68 -26.28 9.52
CA GLY A 142 -11.29 -27.31 10.36
C GLY A 142 -10.59 -27.49 11.72
N MET A 143 -9.82 -26.49 12.16
CA MET A 143 -9.11 -26.50 13.44
C MET A 143 -8.89 -25.07 13.93
N ARG A 144 -8.59 -24.91 15.23
CA ARG A 144 -8.28 -23.61 15.80
C ARG A 144 -6.94 -23.10 15.32
N ARG A 145 -6.79 -21.77 15.29
CA ARG A 145 -5.53 -21.11 14.92
C ARG A 145 -4.37 -21.55 15.83
N ASP A 146 -4.62 -21.68 17.13
CA ASP A 146 -3.61 -22.14 18.09
C ASP A 146 -3.16 -23.58 17.80
N ASP A 147 -4.10 -24.46 17.44
CA ASP A 147 -3.79 -25.85 17.06
C ASP A 147 -2.92 -25.89 15.80
N TYR A 148 -3.25 -25.07 14.80
CA TYR A 148 -2.46 -24.93 13.58
C TYR A 148 -1.04 -24.42 13.85
N VAL A 149 -0.90 -23.40 14.71
CA VAL A 149 0.40 -22.84 15.13
C VAL A 149 1.19 -23.82 16.01
N ALA A 150 0.57 -24.84 16.59
CA ALA A 150 1.27 -25.92 17.28
C ALA A 150 1.81 -27.00 16.32
N LEU A 151 1.31 -27.07 15.07
CA LEU A 151 1.75 -28.08 14.10
C LEU A 151 3.21 -27.82 13.63
N PRO A 152 3.96 -28.88 13.28
CA PRO A 152 5.22 -28.74 12.55
C PRO A 152 5.04 -28.01 11.22
N LEU A 153 6.05 -27.28 10.76
CA LEU A 153 6.01 -26.48 9.52
C LEU A 153 5.53 -27.28 8.30
N TRP A 154 6.06 -28.49 8.10
CA TRP A 154 5.67 -29.36 6.97
C TRP A 154 4.16 -29.67 6.95
N LYS A 155 3.55 -29.79 8.13
CA LYS A 155 2.13 -30.10 8.26
C LYS A 155 1.26 -28.85 8.09
N ARG A 156 1.78 -27.68 8.44
CA ARG A 156 1.14 -26.40 8.10
C ARG A 156 1.11 -26.20 6.58
N ASP A 157 2.24 -26.42 5.90
CA ASP A 157 2.34 -26.32 4.45
C ASP A 157 1.37 -27.28 3.75
N GLU A 158 1.22 -28.51 4.26
CA GLU A 158 0.25 -29.49 3.75
C GLU A 158 -1.20 -28.99 3.87
N VAL A 159 -1.57 -28.45 5.03
CA VAL A 159 -2.93 -27.93 5.25
C VAL A 159 -3.19 -26.67 4.41
N LYS A 160 -2.21 -25.75 4.31
CA LYS A 160 -2.30 -24.57 3.44
C LYS A 160 -2.57 -24.94 1.99
N LYS A 161 -1.80 -25.91 1.46
CA LYS A 161 -2.00 -26.42 0.10
C LYS A 161 -3.38 -27.04 -0.11
N ARG A 162 -3.88 -27.76 0.90
CA ARG A 162 -5.21 -28.38 0.85
C ARG A 162 -6.35 -27.37 0.76
N VAL A 163 -6.21 -26.22 1.44
CA VAL A 163 -7.26 -25.19 1.48
C VAL A 163 -7.06 -24.05 0.47
N GLY A 164 -5.97 -24.08 -0.31
CA GLY A 164 -5.73 -23.13 -1.40
C GLY A 164 -5.07 -21.82 -1.00
N VAL A 165 -4.65 -21.65 0.25
CA VAL A 165 -3.97 -20.43 0.76
C VAL A 165 -2.44 -20.51 0.69
N PHE A 166 -1.89 -21.27 -0.27
CA PHE A 166 -0.45 -21.55 -0.39
C PHE A 166 0.30 -20.51 -1.22
#